data_AF-H7EL46-F1
#
_entry.id   AF-H7EL46-F1
#
_cell.length_a   1.000
_cell.length_b   1.000
_cell.length_c   1.000
_cell.angle_alpha   90.00
_cell.angle_beta   90.00
_cell.angle_gamma   90.00
#
_symmetry.space_group_name_H-M   'P 1'
#
loop_
_entity.id
_entity.type
_entity.pdbx_description
1 polymer ?
#
loop_
_entity_poly.entity_id
_entity_poly.type
_entity_poly.pdbx_seq_one_letter_code
_entity_poly.pdbx_strand_id
1 'polypeptide(L)'
;MKKIIFILLALFCALCAFAKEYRGMYVNSREGLNIRKSPSLSAEKIGALKGALKYGEYIGVVEEGEIVTIDGIKAPWTKILIDYDGFEEDNFRNYGWVFGGYLQKECPMSEKEIISYLKKLSVENEDYLFSNYFPKNPAINYMKNPSAYFELDGAEWQKPNTEFSRALPNYACKYWEYETENEVVAVRDCFMYFAPAGPAAYGWLRFVKAGTTFKVKGVSSWGIEDGTLFPIYRIDDNEYIRGIDFTGANCVSKASDGKGGFHTLVYQQVLENLSLDDVNDFYKWSEEKLSTSEQLEKYFSYELTYEGKYLRGGFGVKFAEYTDPKGKKYRVNLNGKASRYKLLYPLNMNKPVPIIQKEWFRGGMGGGAHYTELYSLDTFAQLKKICEYGYLSVDAGFDGMAYHYFTKNGVVTYEYQTDETGKVETNRQEAFRQTDSSPYAFFSEDEALCEPQGKSQSLKVGQYVNPICRLKMRQSPDISSRTLHLLRPGTLLKIVKVGDRETIDGLSANWVKVEPVNDDKSVEGYVIKDWLPAEATAAWVFGAYLE
;
A
#
# COMPACT_ATOMS: atom_id res chain seq x y z
N MET A 1 55.88 -25.81 9.09
CA MET A 1 54.67 -25.35 8.38
C MET A 1 53.51 -26.36 8.40
N LYS A 2 53.62 -27.59 7.86
CA LYS A 2 52.50 -28.56 7.83
C LYS A 2 51.86 -28.88 9.19
N LYS A 3 52.65 -28.99 10.27
CA LYS A 3 52.13 -29.22 11.64
C LYS A 3 51.35 -28.03 12.21
N ILE A 4 51.75 -26.79 11.87
CA ILE A 4 51.07 -25.57 12.34
C ILE A 4 49.72 -25.41 11.62
N ILE A 5 49.68 -25.68 10.32
CA ILE A 5 48.43 -25.68 9.54
C ILE A 5 47.44 -26.74 10.08
N PHE A 6 47.93 -27.93 10.43
CA PHE A 6 47.08 -28.98 10.99
C PHE A 6 46.53 -28.62 12.39
N ILE A 7 47.34 -27.98 13.24
CA ILE A 7 46.89 -27.49 14.56
C ILE A 7 45.86 -26.37 14.40
N LEU A 8 46.09 -25.42 13.48
CA LEU A 8 45.13 -24.35 13.20
C LEU A 8 43.82 -24.88 12.60
N LEU A 9 43.88 -25.87 11.72
CA LEU A 9 42.69 -26.52 11.16
C LEU A 9 41.93 -27.31 12.23
N ALA A 10 42.63 -28.01 13.13
CA ALA A 10 42.00 -28.71 14.24
C ALA A 10 41.37 -27.75 15.27
N LEU A 11 42.04 -26.62 15.55
CA LEU A 11 41.47 -25.54 16.38
C LEU A 11 40.26 -24.89 15.70
N PHE A 12 40.31 -24.68 14.38
CA PHE A 12 39.19 -24.15 13.61
C PHE A 12 38.00 -25.12 13.60
N CYS A 13 38.23 -26.42 13.35
CA CYS A 13 37.18 -27.44 13.45
C CYS A 13 36.63 -27.58 14.88
N ALA A 14 37.46 -27.46 15.91
CA ALA A 14 37.01 -27.45 17.30
C ALA A 14 36.15 -26.20 17.60
N LEU A 15 36.58 -25.02 17.16
CA LEU A 15 35.82 -23.76 17.30
C LEU A 15 34.49 -23.82 16.53
N CYS A 16 34.46 -24.41 15.33
CA CYS A 16 33.23 -24.65 14.58
C CYS A 16 32.30 -25.67 15.27
N ALA A 17 32.84 -26.66 15.97
CA ALA A 17 32.06 -27.65 16.73
C ALA A 17 31.46 -27.11 18.04
N PHE A 18 31.91 -25.93 18.51
CA PHE A 18 31.38 -25.27 19.71
C PHE A 18 30.29 -24.22 19.44
N ALA A 19 29.82 -24.08 18.20
CA ALA A 19 28.58 -23.37 17.92
C ALA A 19 27.40 -24.16 18.54
N LYS A 20 27.02 -23.80 19.76
CA LYS A 20 25.97 -24.49 20.52
C LYS A 20 24.60 -24.15 19.92
N GLU A 21 24.07 -25.02 19.07
CA GLU A 21 22.67 -24.94 18.62
C GLU A 21 21.74 -25.33 19.78
N TYR A 22 20.83 -24.41 20.14
CA TYR A 22 19.79 -24.68 21.13
C TYR A 22 18.62 -25.40 20.48
N ARG A 23 18.10 -26.44 21.12
CA ARG A 23 16.89 -27.12 20.66
C ARG A 23 15.69 -26.20 20.87
N GLY A 24 14.95 -25.95 19.81
CA GLY A 24 13.72 -25.17 19.86
C GLY A 24 12.48 -25.87 20.40
N MET A 25 11.63 -25.17 21.15
CA MET A 25 10.28 -25.61 21.48
C MET A 25 9.28 -24.45 21.51
N TYR A 26 8.00 -24.77 21.35
CA TYR A 26 6.89 -23.82 21.44
C TYR A 26 6.11 -24.01 22.73
N VAL A 27 5.61 -22.91 23.27
CA VAL A 27 4.68 -22.91 24.38
C VAL A 27 3.29 -23.37 23.95
N ASN A 28 2.80 -24.46 24.54
CA ASN A 28 1.47 -25.04 24.29
C ASN A 28 0.45 -24.73 25.39
N SER A 29 0.80 -23.86 26.35
CA SER A 29 -0.14 -23.39 27.38
C SER A 29 -0.90 -22.15 26.88
N ARG A 30 -2.23 -22.24 26.77
CA ARG A 30 -3.08 -21.11 26.35
C ARG A 30 -3.03 -19.90 27.28
N GLU A 31 -2.81 -20.15 28.57
CA GLU A 31 -2.65 -19.11 29.61
C GLU A 31 -1.20 -18.60 29.69
N GLY A 32 -0.32 -19.07 28.81
CA GLY A 32 1.12 -18.82 28.87
C GLY A 32 1.84 -19.66 29.93
N LEU A 33 3.16 -19.46 30.06
CA LEU A 33 4.01 -20.18 30.99
C LEU A 33 4.85 -19.26 31.86
N ASN A 34 4.71 -19.40 33.17
CA ASN A 34 5.55 -18.69 34.13
C ASN A 34 6.98 -19.22 34.08
N ILE A 35 7.94 -18.31 33.93
CA ILE A 35 9.37 -18.60 34.00
C ILE A 35 9.82 -18.54 35.46
N ARG A 36 10.62 -19.50 35.91
CA ARG A 36 11.05 -19.64 37.30
C ARG A 36 12.56 -19.64 37.46
N LYS A 37 13.04 -19.22 38.62
CA LYS A 37 14.48 -19.16 38.94
C LYS A 37 15.12 -20.54 39.12
N SER A 38 14.34 -21.54 39.52
CA SER A 38 14.77 -22.92 39.72
C SER A 38 13.64 -23.89 39.34
N PRO A 39 13.92 -25.19 39.10
CA PRO A 39 12.95 -26.18 38.63
C PRO A 39 11.99 -26.62 39.75
N SER A 40 11.15 -25.70 40.24
CA SER A 40 10.17 -25.96 41.30
C SER A 40 8.96 -25.04 41.20
N LEU A 41 7.76 -25.56 41.49
CA LEU A 41 6.53 -24.75 41.58
C LEU A 41 6.57 -23.72 42.71
N SER A 42 7.41 -23.94 43.72
CA SER A 42 7.63 -23.02 44.84
C SER A 42 8.67 -21.94 44.54
N ALA A 43 9.44 -22.09 43.46
CA ALA A 43 10.49 -21.15 43.10
C ALA A 43 9.91 -19.80 42.69
N GLU A 44 10.65 -18.73 43.01
CA GLU A 44 10.36 -17.37 42.58
C GLU A 44 10.16 -17.31 41.06
N LYS A 45 9.11 -16.60 40.64
CA LYS A 45 8.85 -16.30 39.23
C LYS A 45 9.78 -15.16 38.80
N ILE A 46 10.46 -15.31 37.68
CA ILE A 46 11.34 -14.27 37.16
C ILE A 46 10.47 -13.19 36.49
N GLY A 47 10.12 -12.16 37.25
CA GLY A 47 9.67 -10.83 36.79
C GLY A 47 8.23 -10.68 36.25
N ALA A 48 7.53 -9.65 36.73
CA ALA A 48 6.21 -9.19 36.25
C ALA A 48 6.27 -8.14 35.11
N LEU A 49 7.47 -7.84 34.59
CA LEU A 49 7.71 -6.88 33.49
C LEU A 49 8.16 -7.56 32.17
N LYS A 50 8.53 -8.85 32.23
CA LYS A 50 8.83 -9.75 31.09
C LYS A 50 8.03 -11.06 31.27
N GLY A 51 6.86 -10.91 31.88
CA GLY A 51 6.14 -11.95 32.61
C GLY A 51 5.41 -12.93 31.70
N ALA A 52 5.61 -14.21 31.97
CA ALA A 52 5.04 -15.38 31.30
C ALA A 52 5.28 -15.46 29.78
N LEU A 53 5.84 -16.57 29.33
CA LEU A 53 5.90 -16.88 27.90
C LEU A 53 4.48 -16.98 27.35
N LYS A 54 4.25 -16.42 26.17
CA LYS A 54 2.94 -16.40 25.52
C LYS A 54 2.63 -17.76 24.89
N TYR A 55 1.35 -18.05 24.69
CA TYR A 55 0.95 -19.23 23.91
C TYR A 55 1.52 -19.14 22.50
N GLY A 56 2.12 -20.23 22.02
CA GLY A 56 2.79 -20.33 20.73
C GLY A 56 4.10 -19.54 20.62
N GLU A 57 4.61 -18.99 21.72
CA GLU A 57 5.93 -18.38 21.74
C GLU A 57 7.02 -19.45 21.60
N TYR A 58 8.04 -19.14 20.81
CA TYR A 58 9.20 -20.01 20.64
C TYR A 58 10.30 -19.71 21.64
N ILE A 59 10.88 -20.77 22.20
CA ILE A 59 11.95 -20.69 23.18
C ILE A 59 13.10 -21.65 22.84
N GLY A 60 14.32 -21.22 23.18
CA GLY A 60 15.51 -22.06 23.13
C GLY A 60 15.66 -22.89 24.39
N VAL A 61 15.70 -24.22 24.24
CA VAL A 61 15.95 -25.18 25.32
C VAL A 61 17.46 -25.38 25.50
N VAL A 62 17.91 -25.20 26.74
CA VAL A 62 19.31 -25.24 27.15
C VAL A 62 19.68 -26.58 27.76
N GLU A 63 18.84 -27.08 28.67
CA GLU A 63 19.00 -28.38 29.35
C GLU A 63 17.66 -28.86 29.91
N GLU A 64 17.55 -30.17 30.12
CA GLU A 64 16.42 -30.82 30.79
C GLU A 64 16.84 -31.20 32.21
N GLY A 65 15.97 -30.92 33.17
CA GLY A 65 16.12 -31.23 34.59
C GLY A 65 15.34 -32.47 35.00
N GLU A 66 14.92 -32.49 36.27
CA GLU A 66 14.19 -33.63 36.84
C GLU A 66 12.79 -33.78 36.24
N ILE A 67 12.39 -35.05 36.00
CA ILE A 67 11.04 -35.41 35.56
C ILE A 67 10.11 -35.39 36.77
N VAL A 68 9.10 -34.52 36.71
CA VAL A 68 8.07 -34.39 37.74
C VAL A 68 6.69 -34.56 37.13
N THR A 69 5.68 -34.75 37.99
CA THR A 69 4.28 -34.76 37.57
C THR A 69 3.60 -33.48 38.06
N ILE A 70 3.10 -32.66 37.13
CA ILE A 70 2.35 -31.43 37.40
C ILE A 70 1.07 -31.50 36.58
N ASP A 71 -0.08 -31.22 37.22
CA ASP A 71 -1.42 -31.27 36.58
C ASP A 71 -1.70 -32.59 35.84
N GLY A 72 -1.18 -33.70 36.38
CA GLY A 72 -1.31 -35.04 35.79
C GLY A 72 -0.39 -35.33 34.60
N ILE A 73 0.40 -34.35 34.15
CA ILE A 73 1.36 -34.49 33.04
C ILE A 73 2.73 -34.83 33.63
N LYS A 74 3.39 -35.88 33.10
CA LYS A 74 4.75 -36.28 33.50
C LYS A 74 5.77 -35.76 32.49
N ALA A 75 6.61 -34.81 32.90
CA ALA A 75 7.59 -34.17 32.03
C ALA A 75 8.78 -33.60 32.83
N PRO A 76 9.94 -33.35 32.18
CA PRO A 76 11.05 -32.66 32.82
C PRO A 76 10.73 -31.18 33.10
N TRP A 77 11.36 -30.63 34.13
CA TRP A 77 11.63 -29.19 34.12
C TRP A 77 12.63 -28.87 33.01
N THR A 78 12.35 -27.83 32.23
CA THR A 78 13.16 -27.46 31.09
C THR A 78 13.76 -26.10 31.32
N LYS A 79 15.09 -25.99 31.23
CA LYS A 79 15.78 -24.71 31.31
C LYS A 79 15.81 -24.07 29.94
N ILE A 80 15.45 -22.81 29.92
CA ILE A 80 15.23 -22.03 28.72
C ILE A 80 16.05 -20.75 28.75
N LEU A 81 16.27 -20.21 27.56
CA LEU A 81 16.88 -18.91 27.34
C LEU A 81 15.80 -17.83 27.31
N ILE A 82 15.90 -16.82 28.19
CA ILE A 82 14.89 -15.74 28.33
C ILE A 82 15.19 -14.57 27.40
N ASP A 83 16.47 -14.25 27.20
CA ASP A 83 16.90 -13.07 26.45
C ASP A 83 18.08 -13.42 25.55
N TYR A 84 17.95 -13.10 24.27
CA TYR A 84 19.00 -13.26 23.27
C TYR A 84 19.05 -12.01 22.37
N ASP A 85 18.89 -10.84 22.96
CA ASP A 85 19.25 -9.59 22.30
C ASP A 85 20.79 -9.51 22.30
N GLY A 86 21.42 -10.07 21.26
CA GLY A 86 22.88 -10.17 21.09
C GLY A 86 23.63 -8.83 20.96
N PHE A 87 23.13 -7.75 21.57
CA PHE A 87 23.65 -6.38 21.47
C PHE A 87 24.61 -6.00 22.61
N GLU A 88 24.68 -6.74 23.72
CA GLU A 88 25.66 -6.48 24.78
C GLU A 88 26.49 -7.74 25.07
N GLU A 89 27.80 -7.64 24.83
CA GLU A 89 28.76 -8.73 25.00
C GLU A 89 28.85 -9.29 26.43
N ASP A 90 28.27 -8.59 27.42
CA ASP A 90 28.35 -8.93 28.84
C ASP A 90 27.04 -9.43 29.49
N ASN A 91 25.90 -9.43 28.76
CA ASN A 91 24.60 -9.89 29.29
C ASN A 91 24.15 -11.25 28.74
N PHE A 92 25.06 -12.00 28.10
CA PHE A 92 24.78 -13.37 27.73
C PHE A 92 24.45 -14.17 28.99
N ARG A 93 23.23 -14.73 29.02
CA ARG A 93 22.74 -15.84 29.89
C ARG A 93 21.69 -15.48 30.95
N ASN A 94 20.64 -14.77 30.59
CA ASN A 94 19.38 -14.84 31.36
C ASN A 94 18.67 -16.17 31.07
N TYR A 95 18.78 -17.11 32.01
CA TYR A 95 18.10 -18.40 31.96
C TYR A 95 16.94 -18.46 32.94
N GLY A 96 15.96 -19.29 32.63
CA GLY A 96 14.88 -19.64 33.53
C GLY A 96 14.43 -21.07 33.35
N TRP A 97 13.56 -21.53 34.23
CA TRP A 97 12.98 -22.86 34.21
C TRP A 97 11.49 -22.79 33.96
N VAL A 98 11.00 -23.63 33.06
CA VAL A 98 9.58 -23.85 32.78
C VAL A 98 9.27 -25.33 32.87
N PHE A 99 8.00 -25.68 33.06
CA PHE A 99 7.61 -27.08 33.04
C PHE A 99 7.46 -27.57 31.59
N GLY A 100 8.26 -28.56 31.20
CA GLY A 100 8.35 -29.06 29.83
C GLY A 100 7.07 -29.74 29.32
N GLY A 101 6.14 -30.11 30.20
CA GLY A 101 4.86 -30.71 29.83
C GLY A 101 3.95 -29.80 29.01
N TYR A 102 4.22 -28.50 29.02
CA TYR A 102 3.52 -27.50 28.22
C TYR A 102 4.37 -26.99 27.05
N LEU A 103 5.43 -27.70 26.68
CA LEU A 103 6.23 -27.41 25.51
C LEU A 103 5.99 -28.46 24.43
N GLN A 104 6.03 -28.04 23.17
CA GLN A 104 5.93 -28.96 22.04
C GLN A 104 6.86 -28.55 20.89
N LYS A 105 7.08 -29.45 19.93
CA LYS A 105 7.99 -29.21 18.81
C LYS A 105 7.39 -28.36 17.70
N GLU A 106 6.08 -28.51 17.47
CA GLU A 106 5.37 -27.84 16.38
C GLU A 106 4.60 -26.63 16.91
N CYS A 107 4.45 -25.59 16.10
CA CYS A 107 3.68 -24.42 16.51
C CYS A 107 2.22 -24.83 16.78
N PRO A 108 1.64 -24.48 17.96
CA PRO A 108 0.26 -24.82 18.29
C PRO A 108 -0.79 -23.97 17.55
N MET A 109 -0.38 -22.96 16.78
CA MET A 109 -1.27 -21.99 16.16
C MET A 109 -1.14 -21.99 14.64
N SER A 110 -2.29 -21.89 13.96
CA SER A 110 -2.37 -21.52 12.55
C SER A 110 -2.06 -20.03 12.34
N GLU A 111 -1.75 -19.63 11.11
CA GLU A 111 -1.49 -18.23 10.75
C GLU A 111 -2.62 -17.28 11.21
N LYS A 112 -3.88 -17.68 11.01
CA LYS A 112 -5.06 -16.89 11.40
C LYS A 112 -5.17 -16.74 12.93
N GLU A 113 -4.80 -17.78 13.67
CA GLU A 113 -4.77 -17.73 15.14
C GLU A 113 -3.66 -16.81 15.63
N ILE A 114 -2.47 -16.84 15.01
CA ILE A 114 -1.37 -15.91 15.32
C ILE A 114 -1.80 -14.47 15.06
N ILE A 115 -2.44 -14.16 13.91
CA ILE A 115 -2.94 -12.79 13.61
C ILE A 115 -3.93 -12.37 14.70
N SER A 116 -4.90 -13.22 15.01
CA SER A 116 -5.94 -12.92 15.98
C SER A 116 -5.37 -12.69 17.39
N TYR A 117 -4.37 -13.50 17.76
CA TYR A 117 -3.69 -13.41 19.03
C TYR A 117 -2.84 -12.14 19.14
N LEU A 118 -1.94 -11.88 18.18
CA LEU A 118 -1.13 -10.67 18.17
C LEU A 118 -1.97 -9.40 18.06
N LYS A 119 -3.09 -9.44 17.32
CA LYS A 119 -4.05 -8.34 17.27
C LYS A 119 -4.65 -8.04 18.64
N LYS A 120 -4.99 -9.07 19.42
CA LYS A 120 -5.45 -8.90 20.81
C LYS A 120 -4.35 -8.24 21.66
N LEU A 121 -3.11 -8.74 21.58
CA LEU A 121 -2.00 -8.20 22.36
C LEU A 121 -1.61 -6.77 21.95
N SER A 122 -1.81 -6.38 20.68
CA SER A 122 -1.54 -5.02 20.22
C SER A 122 -2.39 -3.95 20.91
N VAL A 123 -3.57 -4.32 21.42
CA VAL A 123 -4.42 -3.43 22.23
C VAL A 123 -3.79 -3.16 23.61
N GLU A 124 -2.93 -4.07 24.07
CA GLU A 124 -2.29 -4.06 25.39
C GLU A 124 -0.84 -3.52 25.34
N ASN A 125 -0.40 -2.95 24.21
CA ASN A 125 0.96 -2.46 23.92
C ASN A 125 2.07 -3.55 23.88
N GLU A 126 1.71 -4.83 23.71
CA GLU A 126 2.67 -5.93 23.54
C GLU A 126 2.46 -6.66 22.21
N ASP A 127 2.81 -6.04 21.08
CA ASP A 127 2.37 -6.50 19.75
C ASP A 127 3.28 -7.54 19.06
N TYR A 128 4.10 -8.27 19.83
CA TYR A 128 5.07 -9.23 19.28
C TYR A 128 4.98 -10.66 19.88
N LEU A 129 5.41 -11.63 19.07
CA LEU A 129 5.53 -13.04 19.43
C LEU A 129 6.89 -13.54 18.96
N PHE A 130 7.73 -13.99 19.91
CA PHE A 130 8.96 -14.68 19.56
C PHE A 130 8.64 -15.95 18.81
N SER A 131 9.34 -16.13 17.70
CA SER A 131 9.03 -17.20 16.78
C SER A 131 10.30 -17.64 16.09
N ASN A 132 10.65 -18.91 16.25
CA ASN A 132 11.33 -19.60 15.16
C ASN A 132 10.34 -20.07 14.11
N TYR A 133 9.03 -19.70 14.20
CA TYR A 133 8.00 -20.18 13.29
C TYR A 133 8.50 -20.04 11.88
N PHE A 134 8.96 -21.19 11.42
CA PHE A 134 8.21 -22.03 10.57
C PHE A 134 8.20 -23.47 11.11
N PRO A 135 7.10 -24.22 10.90
CA PRO A 135 7.17 -25.65 10.73
C PRO A 135 7.87 -25.87 9.39
N LYS A 136 9.16 -26.19 9.45
CA LYS A 136 10.05 -26.68 8.38
C LYS A 136 11.04 -25.67 7.73
N ASN A 137 10.83 -24.35 7.64
CA ASN A 137 11.73 -23.45 6.86
C ASN A 137 12.41 -22.34 7.71
N PRO A 138 13.58 -21.82 7.32
CA PRO A 138 14.16 -20.64 7.99
C PRO A 138 13.75 -19.29 7.36
N ALA A 139 13.57 -18.28 8.23
CA ALA A 139 13.53 -16.82 7.96
C ALA A 139 12.58 -16.29 6.86
N ILE A 140 13.12 -15.92 5.70
CA ILE A 140 12.38 -15.26 4.60
C ILE A 140 11.49 -16.25 3.85
N ASN A 141 11.77 -17.56 3.94
CA ASN A 141 11.06 -18.57 3.16
C ASN A 141 9.55 -18.70 3.49
N TYR A 142 9.05 -18.06 4.56
CA TYR A 142 7.66 -18.17 5.08
C TYR A 142 6.83 -17.22 4.27
N MET A 143 7.44 -16.06 4.08
CA MET A 143 7.00 -15.03 3.18
C MET A 143 6.96 -15.51 1.74
N LYS A 144 7.59 -16.64 1.37
CA LYS A 144 7.62 -17.15 -0.01
C LYS A 144 6.45 -18.06 -0.40
N ASN A 145 5.64 -18.53 0.58
CA ASN A 145 4.56 -19.54 0.51
C ASN A 145 4.98 -20.95 1.02
N PRO A 146 4.23 -21.56 1.97
CA PRO A 146 4.52 -22.89 2.51
C PRO A 146 4.38 -24.08 1.54
N SER A 147 3.69 -23.96 0.40
CA SER A 147 3.59 -25.06 -0.59
C SER A 147 4.78 -25.15 -1.56
N ALA A 148 5.59 -24.10 -1.67
CA ALA A 148 6.77 -24.04 -2.55
C ALA A 148 8.04 -24.61 -1.88
N TYR A 149 7.86 -25.37 -0.79
CA TYR A 149 8.90 -25.76 0.17
C TYR A 149 10.04 -26.62 -0.40
N PHE A 150 9.90 -27.20 -1.59
CA PHE A 150 10.89 -28.13 -2.13
C PHE A 150 11.87 -27.54 -3.16
N GLU A 151 11.84 -26.23 -3.48
CA GLU A 151 12.43 -25.74 -4.75
C GLU A 151 13.23 -24.43 -4.71
N LEU A 152 13.48 -23.83 -3.54
CA LEU A 152 13.86 -22.42 -3.49
C LEU A 152 15.23 -22.12 -2.84
N ASP A 153 16.18 -23.04 -2.97
CA ASP A 153 17.58 -22.79 -2.63
C ASP A 153 18.44 -22.79 -3.91
N GLY A 154 18.62 -21.59 -4.49
CA GLY A 154 19.61 -21.24 -5.52
C GLY A 154 19.57 -21.92 -6.89
N ALA A 155 19.02 -23.14 -7.00
CA ALA A 155 19.16 -24.01 -8.18
C ALA A 155 17.82 -24.43 -8.81
N GLU A 156 16.67 -24.20 -8.18
CA GLU A 156 15.41 -24.87 -8.58
C GLU A 156 14.20 -23.97 -8.87
N TRP A 157 14.38 -22.68 -9.22
CA TRP A 157 13.35 -21.96 -9.98
C TRP A 157 13.04 -22.61 -11.34
N GLN A 158 13.91 -23.51 -11.80
CA GLN A 158 13.74 -24.29 -13.02
C GLN A 158 12.73 -25.45 -12.91
N LYS A 159 12.08 -25.65 -11.75
CA LYS A 159 11.05 -26.67 -11.65
C LYS A 159 9.71 -26.18 -12.25
N PRO A 160 9.01 -27.02 -13.03
CA PRO A 160 7.85 -26.66 -13.85
C PRO A 160 6.58 -26.23 -13.08
N ASN A 161 6.61 -26.13 -11.75
CA ASN A 161 5.45 -25.72 -10.93
C ASN A 161 5.53 -24.27 -10.43
N THR A 162 6.55 -23.51 -10.84
CA THR A 162 6.73 -22.09 -10.44
C THR A 162 6.02 -21.14 -11.41
N GLU A 163 4.79 -21.48 -11.80
CA GLU A 163 4.02 -20.68 -12.74
C GLU A 163 3.35 -19.51 -12.00
N PHE A 164 3.75 -18.29 -12.36
CA PHE A 164 2.95 -17.09 -12.08
C PHE A 164 2.39 -16.57 -13.39
N SER A 165 1.19 -15.98 -13.32
CA SER A 165 0.55 -15.27 -14.44
C SER A 165 0.44 -13.77 -14.18
N ARG A 166 0.74 -13.38 -12.94
CA ARG A 166 0.62 -12.03 -12.41
C ARG A 166 1.78 -11.71 -11.49
N ALA A 167 2.17 -10.45 -11.41
CA ALA A 167 3.20 -9.97 -10.49
C ALA A 167 2.78 -8.64 -9.83
N LEU A 168 3.13 -8.46 -8.56
CA LEU A 168 3.02 -7.17 -7.90
C LEU A 168 4.20 -6.26 -8.29
N PRO A 169 3.98 -4.94 -8.41
CA PRO A 169 5.07 -3.99 -8.63
C PRO A 169 6.12 -4.07 -7.53
N ASN A 170 7.37 -3.73 -7.90
CA ASN A 170 8.44 -3.46 -6.96
C ASN A 170 8.36 -2.00 -6.50
N TYR A 171 7.78 -1.74 -5.33
CA TYR A 171 7.66 -0.40 -4.75
C TYR A 171 8.98 0.15 -4.17
N ALA A 172 10.08 -0.61 -4.22
CA ALA A 172 11.40 -0.12 -3.83
C ALA A 172 12.15 0.59 -4.97
N CYS A 173 11.68 0.45 -6.22
CA CYS A 173 12.26 1.14 -7.36
C CYS A 173 11.45 2.41 -7.69
N LYS A 174 12.15 3.43 -8.20
CA LYS A 174 11.52 4.62 -8.77
C LYS A 174 11.26 4.35 -10.24
N TYR A 175 10.02 4.06 -10.59
CA TYR A 175 9.61 3.84 -11.99
C TYR A 175 8.62 4.89 -12.50
N TRP A 176 8.29 5.88 -11.67
CA TRP A 176 7.57 7.09 -12.09
C TRP A 176 8.28 8.31 -11.50
N GLU A 177 8.48 9.35 -12.32
CA GLU A 177 9.08 10.63 -11.89
C GLU A 177 8.34 11.29 -10.72
N TYR A 178 7.10 10.87 -10.42
CA TYR A 178 6.19 11.50 -9.47
C TYR A 178 5.64 10.59 -8.36
N GLU A 179 6.11 9.33 -8.21
CA GLU A 179 5.54 8.40 -7.22
C GLU A 179 6.52 7.80 -6.21
N THR A 180 6.14 8.04 -4.95
CA THR A 180 6.49 7.46 -3.65
C THR A 180 7.96 7.43 -3.25
N GLU A 181 8.24 7.96 -2.06
CA GLU A 181 9.49 7.83 -1.31
C GLU A 181 9.74 6.38 -0.85
N ASN A 182 9.50 5.41 -1.73
CA ASN A 182 9.44 3.98 -1.45
C ASN A 182 8.39 3.66 -0.37
N GLU A 183 7.22 4.28 -0.42
CA GLU A 183 6.20 4.16 0.62
C GLU A 183 5.09 3.16 0.26
N VAL A 184 4.83 2.20 1.16
CA VAL A 184 3.79 1.18 1.03
C VAL A 184 2.81 1.22 2.18
N VAL A 185 1.57 0.79 1.94
CA VAL A 185 0.47 0.77 2.91
C VAL A 185 -0.10 -0.65 3.03
N ALA A 186 -0.26 -1.14 4.26
CA ALA A 186 -0.86 -2.44 4.55
C ALA A 186 -2.35 -2.45 4.12
N VAL A 187 -2.73 -3.34 3.21
CA VAL A 187 -4.12 -3.42 2.71
C VAL A 187 -5.02 -4.27 3.60
N ARG A 188 -4.43 -5.10 4.46
CA ARG A 188 -5.09 -5.95 5.44
C ARG A 188 -4.26 -6.03 6.72
N ASP A 189 -4.88 -6.55 7.77
CA ASP A 189 -4.16 -6.94 8.99
C ASP A 189 -3.18 -8.07 8.62
N CYS A 190 -1.90 -7.90 8.93
CA CYS A 190 -0.83 -8.80 8.51
C CYS A 190 0.31 -8.83 9.55
N PHE A 191 1.44 -9.41 9.15
CA PHE A 191 2.64 -9.48 9.99
C PHE A 191 3.81 -8.71 9.38
N MET A 192 4.63 -8.18 10.28
CA MET A 192 6.02 -7.89 10.00
C MET A 192 6.89 -8.93 10.71
N TYR A 193 7.95 -9.35 10.05
CA TYR A 193 8.94 -10.26 10.63
C TYR A 193 10.21 -9.49 10.91
N PHE A 194 10.83 -9.78 12.05
CA PHE A 194 12.20 -9.36 12.26
C PHE A 194 13.10 -10.58 12.33
N ALA A 195 14.15 -10.54 11.50
CA ALA A 195 15.16 -11.56 11.47
C ALA A 195 16.01 -11.53 12.75
N PRO A 196 16.49 -12.70 13.18
CA PRO A 196 17.43 -12.79 14.28
C PRO A 196 18.71 -11.99 14.00
N ALA A 197 19.21 -11.24 15.00
CA ALA A 197 20.45 -10.48 14.90
C ALA A 197 21.72 -11.36 14.82
N GLY A 198 21.61 -12.67 15.06
CA GLY A 198 22.72 -13.61 14.94
C GLY A 198 22.28 -15.09 14.89
N PRO A 199 23.20 -16.02 14.59
CA PRO A 199 22.89 -17.42 14.27
C PRO A 199 22.20 -18.22 15.38
N ALA A 200 22.34 -17.79 16.63
CA ALA A 200 21.72 -18.43 17.79
C ALA A 200 20.52 -17.64 18.36
N ALA A 201 20.11 -16.55 17.70
CA ALA A 201 18.90 -15.82 18.00
C ALA A 201 17.70 -16.40 17.25
N TYR A 202 16.49 -16.17 17.75
CA TYR A 202 15.25 -16.44 17.03
C TYR A 202 14.56 -15.11 16.67
N GLY A 203 13.88 -15.10 15.53
CA GLY A 203 13.13 -13.92 15.09
C GLY A 203 11.86 -13.70 15.90
N TRP A 204 11.12 -12.66 15.53
CA TRP A 204 9.81 -12.39 16.09
C TRP A 204 8.86 -11.83 15.03
N LEU A 205 7.57 -12.07 15.25
CA LEU A 205 6.48 -11.53 14.44
C LEU A 205 5.83 -10.38 15.18
N ARG A 206 5.49 -9.34 14.45
CA ARG A 206 4.74 -8.19 14.94
C ARG A 206 3.45 -8.01 14.17
N PHE A 207 2.37 -7.67 14.87
CA PHE A 207 1.12 -7.33 14.23
C PHE A 207 1.22 -6.00 13.48
N VAL A 208 0.75 -6.00 12.24
CA VAL A 208 0.61 -4.79 11.42
C VAL A 208 -0.86 -4.61 11.09
N LYS A 209 -1.42 -3.46 11.50
CA LYS A 209 -2.82 -3.12 11.24
C LYS A 209 -2.98 -2.65 9.79
N ALA A 210 -4.10 -2.97 9.15
CA ALA A 210 -4.46 -2.38 7.86
C ALA A 210 -4.41 -0.83 7.93
N GLY A 211 -3.84 -0.20 6.90
CA GLY A 211 -3.60 1.24 6.81
C GLY A 211 -2.26 1.70 7.41
N THR A 212 -1.46 0.80 7.97
CA THR A 212 -0.10 1.12 8.44
C THR A 212 0.82 1.37 7.25
N THR A 213 1.63 2.41 7.35
CA THR A 213 2.55 2.86 6.29
C THR A 213 3.99 2.51 6.64
N PHE A 214 4.77 2.09 5.64
CA PHE A 214 6.20 1.81 5.78
C PHE A 214 6.99 2.39 4.61
N LYS A 215 8.26 2.73 4.85
CA LYS A 215 9.23 3.00 3.80
C LYS A 215 10.05 1.74 3.51
N VAL A 216 10.02 1.24 2.28
CA VAL A 216 10.79 0.08 1.85
C VAL A 216 12.20 0.51 1.44
N LYS A 217 13.22 -0.22 1.90
CA LYS A 217 14.64 0.00 1.56
C LYS A 217 15.08 -0.81 0.35
N GLY A 218 14.37 -1.88 0.00
CA GLY A 218 14.75 -2.79 -1.08
C GLY A 218 13.93 -4.06 -1.09
N VAL A 219 14.18 -4.89 -2.10
CA VAL A 219 13.64 -6.26 -2.19
C VAL A 219 14.69 -7.21 -1.66
N SER A 220 14.32 -8.03 -0.67
CA SER A 220 15.21 -9.06 -0.14
C SER A 220 15.03 -10.40 -0.84
N SER A 221 13.82 -10.69 -1.33
CA SER A 221 13.50 -11.92 -2.06
C SER A 221 12.12 -11.83 -2.73
N TRP A 222 11.66 -12.94 -3.31
CA TRP A 222 10.37 -13.05 -3.99
C TRP A 222 9.59 -14.27 -3.52
N GLY A 223 8.27 -14.14 -3.44
CA GLY A 223 7.32 -15.21 -3.11
C GLY A 223 6.22 -15.35 -4.16
N ILE A 224 5.50 -16.47 -4.15
CA ILE A 224 4.36 -16.71 -5.06
C ILE A 224 3.15 -17.21 -4.26
N GLU A 225 2.00 -16.55 -4.40
CA GLU A 225 0.74 -16.95 -3.78
C GLU A 225 -0.41 -16.76 -4.78
N ASP A 226 -1.19 -17.83 -4.99
CA ASP A 226 -2.32 -17.87 -5.94
C ASP A 226 -1.93 -17.39 -7.36
N GLY A 227 -0.81 -17.89 -7.88
CA GLY A 227 -0.27 -17.53 -9.19
C GLY A 227 0.18 -16.06 -9.31
N THR A 228 0.33 -15.36 -8.18
CA THR A 228 0.83 -13.99 -8.11
C THR A 228 2.24 -13.97 -7.50
N LEU A 229 3.21 -13.54 -8.29
CA LEU A 229 4.55 -13.22 -7.82
C LEU A 229 4.52 -11.92 -7.00
N PHE A 230 5.19 -11.89 -5.86
CA PHE A 230 5.29 -10.69 -5.04
C PHE A 230 6.69 -10.53 -4.41
N PRO A 231 7.16 -9.28 -4.24
CA PRO A 231 8.42 -9.01 -3.56
C PRO A 231 8.27 -9.18 -2.05
N ILE A 232 9.36 -9.55 -1.40
CA ILE A 232 9.52 -9.51 0.05
C ILE A 232 10.40 -8.31 0.35
N TYR A 233 9.81 -7.28 0.94
CA TYR A 233 10.50 -6.02 1.17
C TYR A 233 11.30 -6.06 2.46
N ARG A 234 12.43 -5.37 2.44
CA ARG A 234 13.18 -4.98 3.62
C ARG A 234 12.77 -3.56 4.02
N ILE A 235 12.31 -3.36 5.25
CA ILE A 235 11.95 -2.06 5.83
C ILE A 235 13.12 -1.47 6.61
N ASP A 236 13.80 -2.30 7.38
CA ASP A 236 15.03 -1.99 8.09
C ASP A 236 16.00 -3.18 8.02
N ASP A 237 17.21 -3.07 8.58
CA ASP A 237 18.30 -4.04 8.41
C ASP A 237 17.86 -5.48 8.70
N ASN A 238 16.96 -5.67 9.67
CA ASN A 238 16.39 -6.96 10.03
C ASN A 238 14.87 -7.02 9.94
N GLU A 239 14.19 -6.03 9.34
CA GLU A 239 12.72 -5.98 9.29
C GLU A 239 12.19 -6.27 7.89
N TYR A 240 11.23 -7.18 7.79
CA TYR A 240 10.70 -7.68 6.53
C TYR A 240 9.17 -7.73 6.49
N ILE A 241 8.62 -7.45 5.32
CA ILE A 241 7.18 -7.55 5.05
C ILE A 241 6.92 -8.25 3.71
N ARG A 242 5.77 -8.90 3.59
CA ARG A 242 5.32 -9.58 2.37
C ARG A 242 4.60 -8.60 1.44
N GLY A 243 5.10 -8.36 0.23
CA GLY A 243 4.49 -7.42 -0.71
C GLY A 243 3.01 -7.69 -1.04
N ILE A 244 2.56 -8.95 -0.95
CA ILE A 244 1.14 -9.30 -1.14
C ILE A 244 0.18 -8.71 -0.11
N ASP A 245 0.68 -8.32 1.06
CA ASP A 245 -0.11 -7.67 2.12
C ASP A 245 -0.15 -6.14 2.00
N PHE A 246 0.53 -5.58 0.99
CA PHE A 246 0.76 -4.15 0.85
C PHE A 246 0.46 -3.65 -0.56
N THR A 247 0.26 -2.34 -0.67
CA THR A 247 0.21 -1.62 -1.94
C THR A 247 1.01 -0.33 -1.86
N GLY A 248 1.34 0.29 -2.99
CA GLY A 248 1.98 1.59 -3.00
C GLY A 248 1.05 2.66 -2.40
N ALA A 249 1.62 3.65 -1.73
CA ALA A 249 0.84 4.72 -1.11
C ALA A 249 -0.02 5.51 -2.13
N ASN A 250 0.42 5.55 -3.39
CA ASN A 250 -0.33 6.11 -4.52
C ASN A 250 -1.62 5.35 -4.87
N CYS A 251 -1.76 4.09 -4.42
CA CYS A 251 -2.94 3.26 -4.59
C CYS A 251 -3.93 3.38 -3.41
N VAL A 252 -3.72 4.38 -2.55
CA VAL A 252 -4.64 4.79 -1.49
C VAL A 252 -5.22 6.16 -1.84
N SER A 253 -6.54 6.24 -1.99
CA SER A 253 -7.26 7.48 -2.26
C SER A 253 -8.23 7.79 -1.14
N LYS A 254 -8.18 9.01 -0.60
CA LYS A 254 -9.10 9.49 0.43
C LYS A 254 -9.95 10.64 -0.08
N ALA A 255 -11.21 10.68 0.34
CA ALA A 255 -12.14 11.78 0.05
C ALA A 255 -12.91 12.16 1.33
N SER A 256 -12.85 13.43 1.72
CA SER A 256 -13.56 13.91 2.91
C SER A 256 -15.08 13.86 2.73
N ASP A 257 -15.80 13.53 3.81
CA ASP A 257 -17.27 13.60 3.87
C ASP A 257 -17.79 15.00 4.26
N GLY A 258 -16.89 15.98 4.45
CA GLY A 258 -17.20 17.35 4.87
C GLY A 258 -17.57 17.49 6.36
N LYS A 259 -17.57 16.39 7.12
CA LYS A 259 -17.97 16.32 8.54
C LYS A 259 -16.85 15.81 9.45
N GLY A 260 -15.62 15.79 8.94
CA GLY A 260 -14.43 15.31 9.66
C GLY A 260 -14.13 13.82 9.45
N GLY A 261 -15.00 13.10 8.73
CA GLY A 261 -14.76 11.72 8.30
C GLY A 261 -14.15 11.65 6.91
N PHE A 262 -13.68 10.46 6.54
CA PHE A 262 -13.10 10.19 5.23
C PHE A 262 -13.63 8.88 4.67
N HIS A 263 -13.99 8.93 3.40
CA HIS A 263 -14.05 7.76 2.55
C HIS A 263 -12.63 7.38 2.12
N THR A 264 -12.31 6.09 2.11
CA THR A 264 -10.99 5.59 1.68
C THR A 264 -11.16 4.46 0.68
N LEU A 265 -10.44 4.53 -0.44
CA LEU A 265 -10.27 3.46 -1.40
C LEU A 265 -8.82 2.99 -1.33
N VAL A 266 -8.62 1.70 -1.11
CA VAL A 266 -7.32 1.03 -1.20
C VAL A 266 -7.42 0.00 -2.30
N TYR A 267 -6.47 -0.01 -3.23
CA TYR A 267 -6.40 -1.05 -4.26
C TYR A 267 -4.96 -1.54 -4.45
N GLN A 268 -4.78 -2.76 -4.97
CA GLN A 268 -3.48 -3.38 -5.20
C GLN A 268 -3.35 -3.69 -6.70
N GLN A 269 -2.47 -2.95 -7.36
CA GLN A 269 -2.15 -3.14 -8.77
C GLN A 269 -1.38 -4.44 -8.99
N VAL A 270 -1.64 -5.09 -10.12
CA VAL A 270 -0.89 -6.25 -10.62
C VAL A 270 -0.54 -6.07 -12.08
N LEU A 271 0.67 -6.48 -12.44
CA LEU A 271 1.04 -6.76 -13.82
C LEU A 271 0.45 -8.12 -14.19
N GLU A 272 -0.32 -8.17 -15.27
CA GLU A 272 -0.94 -9.40 -15.78
C GLU A 272 -0.23 -9.90 -17.04
N ASN A 273 -0.44 -11.17 -17.35
CA ASN A 273 0.15 -11.86 -18.50
C ASN A 273 1.67 -11.70 -18.46
N LEU A 274 2.25 -12.12 -17.34
CA LEU A 274 3.68 -12.24 -17.14
C LEU A 274 4.00 -13.67 -16.74
N SER A 275 5.06 -14.21 -17.30
CA SER A 275 5.65 -15.50 -16.93
C SER A 275 7.14 -15.34 -16.62
N LEU A 276 7.77 -16.43 -16.17
CA LEU A 276 9.21 -16.47 -16.01
C LEU A 276 9.94 -16.40 -17.37
N ASP A 277 9.32 -16.88 -18.45
CA ASP A 277 9.89 -16.80 -19.80
C ASP A 277 10.02 -15.34 -20.26
N ASP A 278 9.04 -14.48 -19.95
CA ASP A 278 9.13 -13.05 -20.24
C ASP A 278 10.35 -12.40 -19.55
N VAL A 279 10.65 -12.84 -18.32
CA VAL A 279 11.81 -12.37 -17.55
C VAL A 279 13.11 -12.93 -18.15
N ASN A 280 13.14 -14.21 -18.49
CA ASN A 280 14.31 -14.86 -19.08
C ASN A 280 14.65 -14.29 -20.46
N ASP A 281 13.64 -14.05 -21.31
CA ASP A 281 13.81 -13.49 -22.65
C ASP A 281 14.39 -12.08 -22.61
N PHE A 282 14.07 -11.29 -21.59
CA PHE A 282 14.69 -9.98 -21.36
C PHE A 282 16.22 -10.08 -21.18
N TYR A 283 16.72 -11.18 -20.60
CA TYR A 283 18.15 -11.42 -20.38
C TYR A 283 18.81 -12.36 -21.39
N LYS A 284 18.09 -12.86 -22.40
CA LYS A 284 18.61 -13.85 -23.35
C LYS A 284 19.89 -13.43 -24.08
N TRP A 285 20.12 -12.13 -24.19
CA TRP A 285 21.29 -11.52 -24.84
C TRP A 285 22.32 -10.97 -23.85
N SER A 286 22.08 -11.12 -22.53
CA SER A 286 23.01 -10.71 -21.49
C SER A 286 24.11 -11.77 -21.33
N GLU A 287 25.37 -11.33 -21.32
CA GLU A 287 26.50 -12.20 -20.95
C GLU A 287 26.57 -12.46 -19.43
N GLU A 288 25.81 -11.71 -18.63
CA GLU A 288 25.75 -11.85 -17.17
C GLU A 288 25.02 -13.13 -16.76
N LYS A 289 25.69 -13.99 -15.99
CA LYS A 289 25.08 -15.14 -15.32
C LYS A 289 24.43 -14.70 -14.01
N LEU A 290 23.21 -14.19 -14.09
CA LEU A 290 22.40 -13.80 -12.93
C LEU A 290 21.61 -15.00 -12.40
N SER A 291 21.44 -15.08 -11.08
CA SER A 291 20.44 -15.94 -10.45
C SER A 291 19.02 -15.48 -10.79
N THR A 292 18.02 -16.35 -10.67
CA THR A 292 16.62 -15.97 -10.93
C THR A 292 16.14 -14.82 -10.06
N SER A 293 16.56 -14.76 -8.79
CA SER A 293 16.19 -13.64 -7.90
C SER A 293 16.77 -12.31 -8.40
N GLU A 294 18.01 -12.30 -8.89
CA GLU A 294 18.65 -11.11 -9.47
C GLU A 294 18.00 -10.72 -10.80
N GLN A 295 17.63 -11.70 -11.63
CA GLN A 295 16.88 -11.45 -12.86
C GLN A 295 15.52 -10.80 -12.58
N LEU A 296 14.75 -11.34 -11.62
CA LEU A 296 13.47 -10.77 -11.19
C LEU A 296 13.66 -9.37 -10.63
N GLU A 297 14.62 -9.17 -9.73
CA GLU A 297 14.90 -7.86 -9.15
C GLU A 297 15.25 -6.84 -10.23
N LYS A 298 16.17 -7.17 -11.14
CA LYS A 298 16.58 -6.27 -12.23
C LYS A 298 15.44 -6.02 -13.22
N TYR A 299 14.61 -7.03 -13.54
CA TYR A 299 13.47 -6.89 -14.44
C TYR A 299 12.39 -5.98 -13.84
N PHE A 300 12.01 -6.21 -12.59
CA PHE A 300 11.01 -5.39 -11.89
C PHE A 300 11.58 -4.07 -11.35
N SER A 301 12.88 -3.83 -11.46
CA SER A 301 13.48 -2.51 -11.20
C SER A 301 13.65 -1.69 -12.48
N TYR A 302 13.36 -2.27 -13.64
CA TYR A 302 13.50 -1.58 -14.92
C TYR A 302 12.22 -0.82 -15.30
N GLU A 303 12.35 0.47 -15.58
CA GLU A 303 11.22 1.36 -15.88
C GLU A 303 10.39 0.88 -17.09
N LEU A 304 11.06 0.37 -18.13
CA LEU A 304 10.39 -0.12 -19.36
C LEU A 304 9.41 -1.27 -19.08
N THR A 305 9.62 -2.03 -17.99
CA THR A 305 8.69 -3.09 -17.56
C THR A 305 7.31 -2.51 -17.22
N TYR A 306 7.28 -1.33 -16.60
CA TYR A 306 6.05 -0.66 -16.20
C TYR A 306 5.48 0.22 -17.30
N GLU A 307 6.36 0.94 -18.03
CA GLU A 307 5.95 1.79 -19.15
C GLU A 307 5.17 0.97 -20.20
N GLY A 308 5.68 -0.20 -20.58
CA GLY A 308 5.00 -1.06 -21.55
C GLY A 308 3.62 -1.54 -21.10
N LYS A 309 3.38 -1.69 -19.78
CA LYS A 309 2.04 -2.02 -19.24
C LYS A 309 1.14 -0.79 -19.21
N TYR A 310 1.68 0.37 -18.81
CA TYR A 310 0.98 1.64 -18.83
C TYR A 310 0.47 2.01 -20.24
N LEU A 311 1.34 1.89 -21.26
CA LEU A 311 1.00 2.12 -22.66
C LEU A 311 -0.12 1.19 -23.17
N ARG A 312 -0.33 0.03 -22.52
CA ARG A 312 -1.31 -1.01 -22.91
C ARG A 312 -2.56 -1.04 -22.01
N GLY A 313 -2.97 0.09 -21.44
CA GLY A 313 -4.18 0.19 -20.62
C GLY A 313 -3.94 0.16 -19.11
N GLY A 314 -2.69 0.09 -18.66
CA GLY A 314 -2.33 0.07 -17.25
C GLY A 314 -2.32 -1.31 -16.61
N PHE A 315 -2.63 -1.35 -15.31
CA PHE A 315 -2.46 -2.49 -14.44
C PHE A 315 -3.80 -3.13 -14.09
N GLY A 316 -3.82 -4.45 -13.91
CA GLY A 316 -4.97 -5.14 -13.31
C GLY A 316 -5.06 -4.84 -11.81
N VAL A 317 -6.14 -5.28 -11.17
CA VAL A 317 -6.35 -5.12 -9.73
C VAL A 317 -6.59 -6.47 -9.07
N LYS A 318 -5.72 -6.85 -8.11
CA LYS A 318 -5.90 -8.07 -7.30
C LYS A 318 -6.80 -7.84 -6.10
N PHE A 319 -6.67 -6.67 -5.48
CA PHE A 319 -7.39 -6.31 -4.28
C PHE A 319 -7.94 -4.89 -4.41
N ALA A 320 -9.18 -4.68 -4.01
CA ALA A 320 -9.73 -3.35 -3.77
C ALA A 320 -10.71 -3.39 -2.59
N GLU A 321 -10.62 -2.40 -1.71
CA GLU A 321 -11.47 -2.22 -0.55
C GLU A 321 -11.84 -0.74 -0.42
N TYR A 322 -13.11 -0.49 -0.18
CA TYR A 322 -13.65 0.81 0.18
C TYR A 322 -13.98 0.80 1.67
N THR A 323 -13.54 1.84 2.39
CA THR A 323 -13.88 2.08 3.79
C THR A 323 -14.71 3.36 3.88
N ASP A 324 -15.88 3.27 4.50
CA ASP A 324 -16.74 4.43 4.73
C ASP A 324 -16.26 5.30 5.91
N PRO A 325 -16.80 6.50 6.12
CA PRO A 325 -16.42 7.38 7.23
C PRO A 325 -16.65 6.79 8.63
N LYS A 326 -17.43 5.71 8.75
CA LYS A 326 -17.69 5.00 10.00
C LYS A 326 -16.70 3.84 10.20
N GLY A 327 -15.74 3.66 9.29
CA GLY A 327 -14.75 2.59 9.33
C GLY A 327 -15.27 1.23 8.82
N LYS A 328 -16.46 1.18 8.23
CA LYS A 328 -16.99 -0.06 7.66
C LYS A 328 -16.34 -0.32 6.30
N LYS A 329 -15.84 -1.55 6.14
CA LYS A 329 -15.08 -2.01 4.99
C LYS A 329 -15.96 -2.79 4.01
N TYR A 330 -15.72 -2.59 2.72
CA TYR A 330 -16.46 -3.21 1.64
C TYR A 330 -15.51 -3.63 0.54
N ARG A 331 -15.66 -4.87 0.06
CA ARG A 331 -14.94 -5.34 -1.12
C ARG A 331 -15.48 -4.62 -2.36
N VAL A 332 -14.60 -4.02 -3.16
CA VAL A 332 -14.97 -3.40 -4.44
C VAL A 332 -14.43 -4.25 -5.57
N ASN A 333 -15.25 -4.47 -6.60
CA ASN A 333 -14.78 -5.16 -7.80
C ASN A 333 -14.37 -4.14 -8.86
N LEU A 334 -13.08 -3.79 -8.88
CA LEU A 334 -12.49 -2.94 -9.92
C LEU A 334 -12.10 -3.83 -11.11
N ASN A 335 -13.01 -3.97 -12.08
CA ASN A 335 -12.74 -4.73 -13.30
C ASN A 335 -11.92 -3.93 -14.32
N GLY A 336 -11.10 -4.65 -15.09
CA GLY A 336 -10.32 -4.10 -16.18
C GLY A 336 -8.96 -3.55 -15.76
N LYS A 337 -8.24 -2.99 -16.73
CA LYS A 337 -6.95 -2.37 -16.51
C LYS A 337 -7.13 -0.87 -16.27
N ALA A 338 -6.31 -0.33 -15.37
CA ALA A 338 -6.23 1.10 -15.15
C ALA A 338 -4.81 1.51 -14.80
N SER A 339 -4.43 2.70 -15.23
CA SER A 339 -3.22 3.35 -14.73
C SER A 339 -3.42 3.82 -13.29
N ARG A 340 -4.63 4.31 -12.97
CA ARG A 340 -4.95 4.83 -11.64
C ARG A 340 -6.43 4.71 -11.31
N TYR A 341 -6.72 4.53 -10.02
CA TYR A 341 -8.05 4.77 -9.46
C TYR A 341 -8.00 5.90 -8.44
N LYS A 342 -9.00 6.78 -8.48
CA LYS A 342 -9.17 7.87 -7.52
C LYS A 342 -10.57 7.83 -6.95
N LEU A 343 -10.68 8.04 -5.65
CA LEU A 343 -11.94 8.21 -4.95
C LEU A 343 -12.29 9.68 -4.84
N LEU A 344 -13.51 10.03 -5.24
CA LEU A 344 -14.08 11.36 -5.21
C LEU A 344 -15.33 11.36 -4.31
N TYR A 345 -15.58 12.47 -3.64
CA TYR A 345 -16.81 12.70 -2.89
C TYR A 345 -17.26 14.16 -3.08
N PRO A 346 -18.07 14.45 -4.11
CA PRO A 346 -18.35 15.82 -4.57
C PRO A 346 -19.35 16.53 -3.65
N LEU A 347 -18.85 17.19 -2.60
CA LEU A 347 -19.68 17.88 -1.59
C LEU A 347 -20.48 19.08 -2.11
N ASN A 348 -20.24 19.54 -3.35
CA ASN A 348 -21.04 20.58 -3.99
C ASN A 348 -22.32 20.03 -4.66
N MET A 349 -22.47 18.71 -4.76
CA MET A 349 -23.72 18.05 -5.17
C MET A 349 -24.78 18.10 -4.06
N ASN A 350 -26.05 18.16 -4.44
CA ASN A 350 -27.18 18.11 -3.50
C ASN A 350 -27.30 16.74 -2.79
N LYS A 351 -26.96 15.65 -3.49
CA LYS A 351 -26.99 14.28 -2.97
C LYS A 351 -25.62 13.61 -3.20
N PRO A 352 -24.55 14.01 -2.48
CA PRO A 352 -23.20 13.52 -2.72
C PRO A 352 -23.09 12.02 -2.46
N VAL A 353 -22.42 11.31 -3.37
CA VAL A 353 -22.13 9.87 -3.27
C VAL A 353 -20.65 9.61 -3.57
N PRO A 354 -20.05 8.53 -3.05
CA PRO A 354 -18.69 8.18 -3.42
C PRO A 354 -18.62 7.82 -4.91
N ILE A 355 -17.64 8.39 -5.60
CA ILE A 355 -17.41 8.17 -7.03
C ILE A 355 -15.98 7.65 -7.22
N ILE A 356 -15.82 6.55 -7.95
CA ILE A 356 -14.52 6.05 -8.37
C ILE A 356 -14.26 6.55 -9.78
N GLN A 357 -13.19 7.32 -9.91
CA GLN A 357 -12.59 7.71 -11.18
C GLN A 357 -11.53 6.68 -11.55
N LYS A 358 -11.67 6.09 -12.73
CA LYS A 358 -10.71 5.16 -13.33
C LYS A 358 -10.04 5.84 -14.51
N GLU A 359 -8.73 5.92 -14.48
CA GLU A 359 -7.92 6.54 -15.54
C GLU A 359 -7.04 5.48 -16.21
N TRP A 360 -6.97 5.49 -17.53
CA TRP A 360 -6.04 4.64 -18.27
C TRP A 360 -5.58 5.30 -19.56
N PHE A 361 -4.45 4.83 -20.06
CA PHE A 361 -3.88 5.26 -21.33
C PHE A 361 -3.78 4.06 -22.29
N ARG A 362 -4.04 4.28 -23.57
CA ARG A 362 -3.84 3.28 -24.62
C ARG A 362 -3.08 3.91 -25.78
N GLY A 363 -1.85 3.46 -26.02
CA GLY A 363 -1.00 4.02 -27.06
C GLY A 363 0.36 3.34 -27.16
N GLY A 364 1.29 4.01 -27.84
CA GLY A 364 2.69 3.60 -27.96
C GLY A 364 3.63 4.80 -28.01
N MET A 365 4.91 4.58 -28.31
CA MET A 365 5.86 5.66 -28.60
C MET A 365 5.34 6.44 -29.82
N GLY A 366 5.03 7.72 -29.68
CA GLY A 366 4.44 8.56 -30.73
C GLY A 366 3.01 9.04 -30.45
N GLY A 367 2.33 8.50 -29.43
CA GLY A 367 1.01 8.96 -29.01
C GLY A 367 0.04 7.87 -28.58
N GLY A 368 -1.12 8.31 -28.09
CA GLY A 368 -2.20 7.45 -27.66
C GLY A 368 -3.43 8.21 -27.22
N ALA A 369 -4.29 7.52 -26.48
CA ALA A 369 -5.53 8.03 -25.98
C ALA A 369 -5.58 7.92 -24.46
N HIS A 370 -5.93 9.01 -23.80
CA HIS A 370 -6.28 9.04 -22.38
C HIS A 370 -7.78 8.85 -22.24
N TYR A 371 -8.18 8.01 -21.31
CA TYR A 371 -9.58 7.75 -21.01
C TYR A 371 -9.84 7.88 -19.52
N THR A 372 -11.04 8.34 -19.20
CA THR A 372 -11.57 8.38 -17.84
C THR A 372 -12.96 7.76 -17.81
N GLU A 373 -13.18 6.86 -16.85
CA GLU A 373 -14.50 6.38 -16.47
C GLU A 373 -14.85 6.86 -15.07
N LEU A 374 -16.10 7.27 -14.88
CA LEU A 374 -16.65 7.57 -13.56
C LEU A 374 -17.68 6.51 -13.18
N TYR A 375 -17.58 6.00 -11.95
CA TYR A 375 -18.53 5.06 -11.37
C TYR A 375 -19.03 5.61 -10.04
N SER A 376 -20.34 5.68 -9.85
CA SER A 376 -20.88 5.82 -8.50
C SER A 376 -20.76 4.50 -7.74
N LEU A 377 -20.50 4.60 -6.43
CA LEU A 377 -20.41 3.47 -5.53
C LEU A 377 -21.62 3.48 -4.59
N ASP A 378 -22.48 2.46 -4.70
CA ASP A 378 -23.68 2.39 -3.87
C ASP A 378 -23.41 1.88 -2.44
N THR A 379 -24.47 1.78 -1.63
CA THR A 379 -24.37 1.35 -0.22
C THR A 379 -23.88 -0.09 -0.02
N PHE A 380 -23.85 -0.89 -1.09
CA PHE A 380 -23.34 -2.25 -1.13
C PHE A 380 -21.98 -2.35 -1.83
N ALA A 381 -21.36 -1.20 -2.11
CA ALA A 381 -20.11 -1.08 -2.87
C ALA A 381 -20.18 -1.65 -4.29
N GLN A 382 -21.37 -1.63 -4.91
CA GLN A 382 -21.52 -1.95 -6.32
C GLN A 382 -21.26 -0.72 -7.17
N LEU A 383 -20.51 -0.92 -8.25
CA LEU A 383 -20.18 0.13 -9.20
C LEU A 383 -21.28 0.30 -10.23
N LYS A 384 -21.72 1.54 -10.43
CA LYS A 384 -22.63 1.93 -11.52
C LYS A 384 -21.94 2.97 -12.37
N LYS A 385 -21.68 2.62 -13.64
CA LYS A 385 -21.02 3.52 -14.60
C LYS A 385 -21.89 4.76 -14.78
N ILE A 386 -21.26 5.92 -14.68
CA ILE A 386 -21.87 7.23 -14.90
C ILE A 386 -21.59 7.64 -16.34
N CYS A 387 -20.30 7.73 -16.70
CA CYS A 387 -19.83 8.21 -17.99
C CYS A 387 -18.44 7.65 -18.32
N GLU A 388 -18.06 7.78 -19.59
CA GLU A 388 -16.72 7.57 -20.11
C GLU A 388 -16.41 8.70 -21.09
N TYR A 389 -15.19 9.23 -21.05
CA TYR A 389 -14.72 10.26 -21.96
C TYR A 389 -13.21 10.14 -22.15
N GLY A 390 -12.67 10.73 -23.22
CA GLY A 390 -11.25 10.65 -23.50
C GLY A 390 -10.75 11.67 -24.50
N TYR A 391 -9.45 11.65 -24.74
CA TYR A 391 -8.81 12.50 -25.74
C TYR A 391 -7.54 11.84 -26.27
N LEU A 392 -7.16 12.23 -27.48
CA LEU A 392 -5.91 11.80 -28.10
C LEU A 392 -4.80 12.77 -27.68
N SER A 393 -3.64 12.20 -27.33
CA SER A 393 -2.40 12.93 -27.12
C SER A 393 -1.34 12.31 -28.02
N VAL A 394 -0.67 13.13 -28.81
CA VAL A 394 0.38 12.69 -29.72
C VAL A 394 1.63 13.52 -29.48
N ASP A 395 2.79 12.87 -29.54
CA ASP A 395 4.09 13.52 -29.23
C ASP A 395 4.39 14.71 -30.16
N ALA A 396 3.68 14.81 -31.29
CA ALA A 396 3.77 15.91 -32.26
C ALA A 396 2.93 17.17 -31.91
N GLY A 397 2.25 17.20 -30.76
CA GLY A 397 1.64 18.43 -30.21
C GLY A 397 0.16 18.66 -30.53
N PHE A 398 -0.57 17.66 -31.06
CA PHE A 398 -2.04 17.70 -31.13
C PHE A 398 -2.62 17.12 -29.84
N ASP A 399 -2.61 17.95 -28.80
CA ASP A 399 -3.14 17.55 -27.50
C ASP A 399 -4.63 17.90 -27.42
N GLY A 400 -5.46 16.86 -27.44
CA GLY A 400 -6.81 16.99 -26.91
C GLY A 400 -6.78 17.26 -25.41
N MET A 401 -7.93 17.61 -24.87
CA MET A 401 -8.13 17.72 -23.44
C MET A 401 -9.52 17.20 -23.11
N ALA A 402 -9.61 16.39 -22.06
CA ALA A 402 -10.90 16.06 -21.48
C ALA A 402 -10.87 16.09 -19.96
N TYR A 403 -11.98 16.46 -19.35
CA TYR A 403 -12.12 16.56 -17.91
C TYR A 403 -13.59 16.45 -17.49
N HIS A 404 -13.82 16.38 -16.18
CA HIS A 404 -15.15 16.49 -15.61
C HIS A 404 -15.18 17.51 -14.47
N TYR A 405 -16.37 17.99 -14.15
CA TYR A 405 -16.65 18.76 -12.95
C TYR A 405 -18.06 18.42 -12.44
N PHE A 406 -18.28 18.58 -11.14
CA PHE A 406 -19.57 18.23 -10.53
C PHE A 406 -20.47 19.46 -10.45
N THR A 407 -21.74 19.31 -10.80
CA THR A 407 -22.77 20.32 -10.59
C THR A 407 -23.60 19.99 -9.37
N LYS A 408 -24.53 20.85 -8.97
CA LYS A 408 -25.47 20.52 -7.88
C LYS A 408 -26.26 19.24 -8.11
N ASN A 409 -26.48 18.84 -9.37
CA ASN A 409 -27.39 17.76 -9.74
C ASN A 409 -26.69 16.58 -10.42
N GLY A 410 -25.38 16.62 -10.62
CA GLY A 410 -24.72 15.61 -11.45
C GLY A 410 -23.25 15.89 -11.74
N VAL A 411 -22.79 15.37 -12.85
CA VAL A 411 -21.44 15.59 -13.39
C VAL A 411 -21.54 16.06 -14.83
N VAL A 412 -20.65 16.94 -15.24
CA VAL A 412 -20.48 17.35 -16.64
C VAL A 412 -19.10 16.92 -17.08
N THR A 413 -19.02 16.29 -18.24
CA THR A 413 -17.77 15.99 -18.94
C THR A 413 -17.55 17.01 -20.04
N TYR A 414 -16.30 17.29 -20.37
CA TYR A 414 -15.92 18.12 -21.49
C TYR A 414 -14.81 17.44 -22.28
N GLU A 415 -14.94 17.43 -23.60
CA GLU A 415 -13.96 16.88 -24.54
C GLU A 415 -13.63 17.93 -25.61
N TYR A 416 -12.33 18.15 -25.80
CA TYR A 416 -11.76 19.00 -26.82
C TYR A 416 -10.69 18.23 -27.60
N GLN A 417 -10.73 18.28 -28.92
CA GLN A 417 -9.75 17.66 -29.79
C GLN A 417 -9.52 18.51 -31.03
N THR A 418 -8.25 18.68 -31.41
CA THR A 418 -7.85 19.23 -32.71
C THR A 418 -7.19 18.17 -33.57
N ASP A 419 -7.30 18.32 -34.89
CA ASP A 419 -6.54 17.55 -35.87
C ASP A 419 -5.10 18.09 -36.01
N GLU A 420 -4.35 17.50 -36.95
CA GLU A 420 -2.96 17.85 -37.23
C GLU A 420 -2.74 19.27 -37.82
N THR A 421 -3.83 19.92 -38.23
CA THR A 421 -3.81 21.29 -38.77
C THR A 421 -4.22 22.32 -37.73
N GLY A 422 -4.55 21.88 -36.51
CA GLY A 422 -5.11 22.72 -35.45
C GLY A 422 -6.61 23.00 -35.61
N LYS A 423 -7.30 22.33 -36.55
CA LYS A 423 -8.75 22.46 -36.71
C LYS A 423 -9.44 21.64 -35.63
N VAL A 424 -10.43 22.25 -34.98
CA VAL A 424 -11.24 21.60 -33.93
C VAL A 424 -12.11 20.49 -34.53
N GLU A 425 -11.90 19.26 -34.10
CA GLU A 425 -12.71 18.09 -34.45
C GLU A 425 -13.78 17.80 -33.39
N THR A 426 -13.42 17.98 -32.12
CA THR A 426 -14.31 17.77 -30.98
C THR A 426 -14.28 19.01 -30.09
N ASN A 427 -15.46 19.51 -29.72
CA ASN A 427 -15.65 20.54 -28.70
C ASN A 427 -17.06 20.38 -28.14
N ARG A 428 -17.19 19.52 -27.13
CA ARG A 428 -18.49 19.14 -26.59
C ARG A 428 -18.45 18.94 -25.09
N GLN A 429 -19.60 19.18 -24.47
CA GLN A 429 -19.88 18.80 -23.09
C GLN A 429 -21.11 17.90 -23.02
N GLU A 430 -21.06 16.92 -22.13
CA GLU A 430 -22.17 16.01 -21.85
C GLU A 430 -22.50 16.07 -20.36
N ALA A 431 -23.77 16.25 -20.03
CA ALA A 431 -24.23 16.34 -18.65
C ALA A 431 -24.88 15.02 -18.23
N PHE A 432 -24.53 14.54 -17.03
CA PHE A 432 -25.08 13.33 -16.44
C PHE A 432 -25.74 13.70 -15.11
N ARG A 433 -27.08 13.62 -15.05
CA ARG A 433 -27.84 14.00 -13.84
C ARG A 433 -28.18 12.81 -12.97
N GLN A 434 -28.17 13.03 -11.67
CA GLN A 434 -28.69 12.07 -10.70
C GLN A 434 -30.20 11.90 -10.88
N THR A 435 -30.66 10.67 -10.81
CA THR A 435 -32.09 10.39 -10.78
C THR A 435 -32.71 10.79 -9.44
N ASP A 436 -33.99 11.15 -9.45
CA ASP A 436 -34.71 11.45 -8.22
C ASP A 436 -34.89 10.21 -7.33
N SER A 437 -35.05 9.04 -7.96
CA SER A 437 -35.29 7.76 -7.29
C SER A 437 -34.03 7.16 -6.65
N SER A 438 -32.83 7.50 -7.13
CA SER A 438 -31.57 7.00 -6.58
C SER A 438 -30.42 7.98 -6.79
N PRO A 439 -29.70 8.39 -5.73
CA PRO A 439 -28.53 9.26 -5.86
C PRO A 439 -27.32 8.54 -6.50
N TYR A 440 -27.40 7.22 -6.69
CA TYR A 440 -26.36 6.41 -7.33
C TYR A 440 -26.67 6.08 -8.79
N ALA A 441 -27.77 6.57 -9.34
CA ALA A 441 -28.11 6.37 -10.74
C ALA A 441 -28.03 7.70 -11.46
N PHE A 442 -27.39 7.69 -12.63
CA PHE A 442 -27.18 8.84 -13.47
C PHE A 442 -27.75 8.57 -14.85
N PHE A 443 -28.28 9.60 -15.52
CA PHE A 443 -28.71 9.54 -16.91
C PHE A 443 -28.06 10.69 -17.69
N SER A 444 -27.72 10.43 -18.95
CA SER A 444 -27.20 11.44 -19.86
C SER A 444 -28.32 12.40 -20.29
N GLU A 445 -28.00 13.69 -20.34
CA GLU A 445 -28.81 14.75 -20.93
C GLU A 445 -28.21 15.21 -22.26
N ASP A 446 -28.93 16.09 -22.97
CA ASP A 446 -28.52 16.59 -24.28
C ASP A 446 -27.08 17.16 -24.27
N GLU A 447 -26.32 16.76 -25.28
CA GLU A 447 -24.96 17.24 -25.55
C GLU A 447 -24.99 18.71 -25.98
N ALA A 448 -24.02 19.50 -25.51
CA ALA A 448 -23.80 20.85 -25.99
C ALA A 448 -22.43 20.97 -26.67
N LEU A 449 -22.40 21.52 -27.88
CA LEU A 449 -21.18 21.67 -28.70
C LEU A 449 -20.40 22.95 -28.35
N CYS A 450 -20.01 23.10 -27.08
CA CYS A 450 -19.27 24.26 -26.61
C CYS A 450 -18.42 23.99 -25.36
N GLU A 451 -17.49 24.90 -25.11
CA GLU A 451 -16.73 24.97 -23.85
C GLU A 451 -17.65 25.32 -22.66
N PRO A 452 -17.41 24.75 -21.47
CA PRO A 452 -18.07 25.16 -20.23
C PRO A 452 -17.89 26.66 -19.99
N GLN A 453 -19.01 27.37 -19.87
CA GLN A 453 -19.01 28.82 -19.65
C GLN A 453 -19.19 29.14 -18.17
N GLY A 454 -18.41 30.12 -17.69
CA GLY A 454 -18.63 30.69 -16.37
C GLY A 454 -19.98 31.42 -16.29
N LYS A 455 -20.42 31.73 -15.07
CA LYS A 455 -21.69 32.44 -14.84
C LYS A 455 -21.53 33.56 -13.83
N SER A 456 -22.28 34.64 -14.04
CA SER A 456 -22.39 35.70 -13.03
C SER A 456 -23.10 35.15 -11.80
N GLN A 457 -22.44 35.20 -10.64
CA GLN A 457 -22.97 34.61 -9.41
C GLN A 457 -22.43 35.27 -8.15
N SER A 458 -23.01 34.91 -7.00
CA SER A 458 -22.54 35.33 -5.68
C SER A 458 -22.35 34.08 -4.83
N LEU A 459 -21.13 33.90 -4.33
CA LEU A 459 -20.76 32.75 -3.51
C LEU A 459 -20.65 33.16 -2.03
N LYS A 460 -20.72 32.18 -1.14
CA LYS A 460 -20.74 32.37 0.31
C LYS A 460 -19.68 31.53 0.99
N VAL A 461 -19.18 32.02 2.13
CA VAL A 461 -18.29 31.26 3.01
C VAL A 461 -18.96 29.94 3.43
N GLY A 462 -18.18 28.87 3.46
CA GLY A 462 -18.61 27.52 3.83
C GLY A 462 -19.18 26.70 2.68
N GLN A 463 -19.39 27.28 1.50
CA GLN A 463 -19.82 26.50 0.34
C GLN A 463 -18.69 25.62 -0.19
N TYR A 464 -19.07 24.42 -0.61
CA TYR A 464 -18.23 23.55 -1.43
C TYR A 464 -18.49 23.86 -2.90
N VAL A 465 -17.42 23.91 -3.68
CA VAL A 465 -17.43 24.27 -5.10
C VAL A 465 -16.34 23.51 -5.82
N ASN A 466 -16.42 23.45 -7.15
CA ASN A 466 -15.28 23.03 -7.96
C ASN A 466 -15.08 23.94 -9.18
N PRO A 467 -13.85 24.01 -9.74
CA PRO A 467 -13.62 24.69 -11.00
C PRO A 467 -14.29 23.95 -12.16
N ILE A 468 -14.92 24.69 -13.07
CA ILE A 468 -15.46 24.13 -14.32
C ILE A 468 -14.41 24.04 -15.44
N CYS A 469 -13.29 24.75 -15.27
CA CYS A 469 -12.17 24.81 -16.20
C CYS A 469 -10.84 24.86 -15.42
N ARG A 470 -9.70 24.86 -16.13
CA ARG A 470 -8.40 25.07 -15.49
C ARG A 470 -8.35 26.49 -14.91
N LEU A 471 -8.37 26.60 -13.59
CA LEU A 471 -8.57 27.87 -12.91
C LEU A 471 -7.29 28.34 -12.20
N LYS A 472 -6.87 29.57 -12.49
CA LYS A 472 -5.70 30.19 -11.86
C LYS A 472 -6.01 30.50 -10.39
N MET A 473 -5.26 29.88 -9.49
CA MET A 473 -5.26 30.17 -8.07
C MET A 473 -4.18 31.19 -7.74
N ARG A 474 -4.54 32.25 -7.02
CA ARG A 474 -3.75 33.48 -6.93
C ARG A 474 -3.48 33.91 -5.49
N GLN A 475 -2.41 34.69 -5.32
CA GLN A 475 -2.02 35.21 -4.01
C GLN A 475 -3.00 36.27 -3.46
N SER A 476 -3.58 37.08 -4.35
CA SER A 476 -4.52 38.17 -4.01
C SER A 476 -5.76 38.13 -4.92
N PRO A 477 -6.89 38.75 -4.52
CA PRO A 477 -8.12 38.78 -5.31
C PRO A 477 -8.04 39.79 -6.46
N ASP A 478 -7.08 39.57 -7.37
CA ASP A 478 -6.82 40.46 -8.50
C ASP A 478 -6.14 39.68 -9.65
N ILE A 479 -6.50 40.02 -10.88
CA ILE A 479 -5.98 39.41 -12.12
C ILE A 479 -4.49 39.69 -12.35
N SER A 480 -3.95 40.79 -11.80
CA SER A 480 -2.52 41.11 -11.93
C SER A 480 -1.65 40.41 -10.88
N SER A 481 -2.26 39.88 -9.82
CA SER A 481 -1.53 39.19 -8.75
C SER A 481 -0.90 37.88 -9.22
N ARG A 482 0.20 37.49 -8.55
CA ARG A 482 0.94 36.25 -8.83
C ARG A 482 0.01 35.03 -8.81
N THR A 483 0.04 34.26 -9.90
CA THR A 483 -0.52 32.90 -9.94
C THR A 483 0.36 31.99 -9.09
N LEU A 484 -0.26 31.30 -8.15
CA LEU A 484 0.38 30.28 -7.33
C LEU A 484 0.37 28.95 -8.08
N HIS A 485 -0.81 28.49 -8.52
CA HIS A 485 -1.02 27.21 -9.21
C HIS A 485 -2.22 27.26 -10.17
N LEU A 486 -2.30 26.27 -11.06
CA LEU A 486 -3.49 25.98 -11.84
C LEU A 486 -4.28 24.82 -11.20
N LEU A 487 -5.55 25.09 -10.86
CA LEU A 487 -6.48 24.08 -10.38
C LEU A 487 -7.02 23.25 -11.54
N ARG A 488 -7.15 21.95 -11.34
CA ARG A 488 -7.82 21.07 -12.29
C ARG A 488 -9.35 21.23 -12.19
N PRO A 489 -10.10 21.13 -13.29
CA PRO A 489 -11.55 21.01 -13.23
C PRO A 489 -11.98 19.89 -12.28
N GLY A 490 -13.10 20.08 -11.57
CA GLY A 490 -13.61 19.09 -10.62
C GLY A 490 -12.86 19.00 -9.29
N THR A 491 -11.75 19.73 -9.10
CA THR A 491 -11.06 19.82 -7.79
C THR A 491 -12.02 20.34 -6.73
N LEU A 492 -12.19 19.61 -5.63
CA LEU A 492 -13.13 19.99 -4.59
C LEU A 492 -12.54 21.05 -3.66
N LEU A 493 -13.19 22.19 -3.59
CA LEU A 493 -12.77 23.36 -2.84
C LEU A 493 -13.81 23.74 -1.80
N LYS A 494 -13.37 24.35 -0.70
CA LYS A 494 -14.24 25.00 0.28
C LYS A 494 -13.92 26.49 0.34
N ILE A 495 -14.96 27.32 0.32
CA ILE A 495 -14.81 28.77 0.40
C ILE A 495 -14.59 29.17 1.85
N VAL A 496 -13.43 29.74 2.16
CA VAL A 496 -13.08 30.21 3.52
C VAL A 496 -13.22 31.71 3.69
N LYS A 497 -13.20 32.49 2.58
CA LYS A 497 -13.42 33.93 2.60
C LYS A 497 -14.04 34.39 1.28
N VAL A 498 -14.91 35.39 1.34
CA VAL A 498 -15.46 36.10 0.18
C VAL A 498 -14.86 37.50 0.14
N GLY A 499 -14.38 37.90 -1.02
CA GLY A 499 -13.84 39.23 -1.30
C GLY A 499 -14.80 40.06 -2.15
N ASP A 500 -14.26 41.12 -2.72
CA ASP A 500 -15.04 42.07 -3.51
C ASP A 500 -15.58 41.43 -4.79
N ARG A 501 -16.65 42.05 -5.30
CA ARG A 501 -17.30 41.68 -6.55
C ARG A 501 -16.64 42.43 -7.68
N GLU A 502 -16.25 41.70 -8.72
CA GLU A 502 -15.66 42.26 -9.93
C GLU A 502 -16.34 41.71 -11.18
N THR A 503 -16.10 42.38 -12.31
CA THR A 503 -16.53 41.94 -13.63
C THR A 503 -15.29 41.60 -14.45
N ILE A 504 -15.12 40.33 -14.78
CA ILE A 504 -14.01 39.80 -15.59
C ILE A 504 -14.64 38.95 -16.70
N ASP A 505 -14.18 39.13 -17.94
CA ASP A 505 -14.71 38.42 -19.13
C ASP A 505 -16.24 38.56 -19.30
N GLY A 506 -16.79 39.71 -18.89
CA GLY A 506 -18.24 39.99 -18.92
C GLY A 506 -19.05 39.29 -17.82
N LEU A 507 -18.40 38.54 -16.93
CA LEU A 507 -19.04 37.83 -15.83
C LEU A 507 -18.83 38.58 -14.51
N SER A 508 -19.92 38.82 -13.79
CA SER A 508 -19.88 39.49 -12.49
C SER A 508 -19.93 38.48 -11.35
N ALA A 509 -18.84 38.37 -10.57
CA ALA A 509 -18.76 37.46 -9.43
C ALA A 509 -17.83 37.97 -8.33
N ASN A 510 -17.93 37.39 -7.14
CA ASN A 510 -16.98 37.67 -6.06
C ASN A 510 -15.66 36.94 -6.29
N TRP A 511 -14.54 37.58 -5.95
CA TRP A 511 -13.33 36.83 -5.62
C TRP A 511 -13.57 36.02 -4.36
N VAL A 512 -13.09 34.79 -4.33
CA VAL A 512 -13.23 33.90 -3.18
C VAL A 512 -11.90 33.26 -2.82
N LYS A 513 -11.60 33.21 -1.53
CA LYS A 513 -10.45 32.48 -1.00
C LYS A 513 -10.91 31.06 -0.72
N VAL A 514 -10.22 30.10 -1.31
CA VAL A 514 -10.58 28.67 -1.32
C VAL A 514 -9.47 27.82 -0.72
N GLU A 515 -9.87 26.77 -0.02
CA GLU A 515 -8.99 25.69 0.46
C GLU A 515 -9.33 24.38 -0.28
N PRO A 516 -8.34 23.59 -0.73
CA PRO A 516 -8.58 22.25 -1.25
C PRO A 516 -9.05 21.33 -0.13
N VAL A 517 -10.15 20.61 -0.37
CA VAL A 517 -10.74 19.71 0.65
C VAL A 517 -9.92 18.44 0.81
N ASN A 518 -9.49 17.86 -0.31
CA ASN A 518 -8.67 16.65 -0.35
C ASN A 518 -7.22 17.00 -0.73
N ASP A 519 -6.33 16.00 -0.70
CA ASP A 519 -4.93 16.14 -1.12
C ASP A 519 -4.83 16.06 -2.66
N ASP A 520 -5.57 16.96 -3.31
CA ASP A 520 -5.62 17.08 -4.76
C ASP A 520 -4.33 17.71 -5.31
N LYS A 521 -3.93 17.24 -6.49
CA LYS A 521 -2.78 17.75 -7.23
C LYS A 521 -3.20 18.87 -8.19
N SER A 522 -2.35 19.88 -8.33
CA SER A 522 -2.49 20.93 -9.33
C SER A 522 -2.30 20.37 -10.75
N VAL A 523 -2.53 21.18 -11.78
CA VAL A 523 -2.24 20.77 -13.18
C VAL A 523 -0.77 20.37 -13.31
N GLU A 524 0.13 21.11 -12.68
CA GLU A 524 1.58 20.90 -12.66
C GLU A 524 2.03 19.68 -11.83
N GLY A 525 1.12 18.98 -11.15
CA GLY A 525 1.41 17.73 -10.45
C GLY A 525 1.76 17.87 -8.96
N TYR A 526 1.82 19.10 -8.44
CA TYR A 526 2.09 19.38 -7.04
C TYR A 526 0.86 19.16 -6.16
N VAL A 527 1.03 18.60 -4.97
CA VAL A 527 -0.03 18.58 -3.95
C VAL A 527 -0.28 20.02 -3.53
N ILE A 528 -1.52 20.50 -3.70
CA ILE A 528 -1.84 21.93 -3.58
C ILE A 528 -1.51 22.46 -2.17
N LYS A 529 -1.76 21.65 -1.13
CA LYS A 529 -1.53 22.06 0.27
C LYS A 529 -0.06 22.27 0.60
N ASP A 530 0.82 21.44 0.04
CA ASP A 530 2.25 21.43 0.40
C ASP A 530 3.02 22.63 -0.15
N TRP A 531 2.46 23.31 -1.16
CA TRP A 531 3.12 24.40 -1.89
C TRP A 531 2.55 25.78 -1.63
N LEU A 532 1.47 25.87 -0.87
CA LEU A 532 1.07 27.15 -0.34
C LEU A 532 2.16 27.64 0.64
N PRO A 533 2.43 28.96 0.71
CA PRO A 533 3.33 29.50 1.73
C PRO A 533 2.98 28.91 3.10
N ALA A 534 3.96 28.62 3.95
CA ALA A 534 3.74 27.91 5.23
C ALA A 534 2.65 28.53 6.13
N GLU A 535 2.32 29.81 5.92
CA GLU A 535 1.27 30.56 6.62
C GLU A 535 -0.08 30.61 5.90
N ALA A 536 -0.22 30.00 4.73
CA ALA A 536 -1.40 30.02 3.89
C ALA A 536 -1.91 28.61 3.62
N THR A 537 -3.15 28.31 4.00
CA THR A 537 -3.86 27.08 3.63
C THR A 537 -4.89 27.29 2.52
N ALA A 538 -5.01 28.54 2.04
CA ALA A 538 -6.01 28.96 1.08
C ALA A 538 -5.49 30.07 0.17
N ALA A 539 -6.05 30.18 -1.02
CA ALA A 539 -5.68 31.17 -2.03
C ALA A 539 -6.90 31.65 -2.83
N TRP A 540 -6.75 32.73 -3.59
CA TRP A 540 -7.86 33.42 -4.25
C TRP A 540 -8.13 32.87 -5.64
N VAL A 541 -9.41 32.75 -5.99
CA VAL A 541 -9.90 32.43 -7.33
C VAL A 541 -11.08 33.33 -7.67
N PHE A 542 -11.33 33.55 -8.96
CA PHE A 542 -12.49 34.31 -9.40
C PHE A 542 -13.73 33.40 -9.43
N GLY A 543 -14.78 33.77 -8.70
CA GLY A 543 -15.93 32.90 -8.45
C GLY A 543 -16.81 32.60 -9.66
N ALA A 544 -16.66 33.29 -10.79
CA ALA A 544 -17.50 33.06 -11.96
C ALA A 544 -17.30 31.67 -12.61
N TYR A 545 -16.12 31.07 -12.40
CA TYR A 545 -15.72 29.77 -12.97
C TYR A 545 -15.80 28.62 -11.97
N LEU A 546 -16.60 28.80 -10.91
CA LEU A 546 -16.87 27.79 -9.89
C LEU A 546 -18.31 27.28 -9.98
N GLU A 547 -18.54 26.01 -9.69
CA GLU A 547 -19.85 25.37 -9.68
C GLU A 547 -20.31 24.88 -8.30
#